data_AF-A0A1C5U379-F1
#
_entry.id   AF-A0A1C5U379-F1
#
_cell.length_a   1.000
_cell.length_b   1.000
_cell.length_c   1.000
_cell.angle_alpha   90.00
_cell.angle_beta   90.00
_cell.angle_gamma   90.00
#
_symmetry.space_group_name_H-M   'P 1'
#
loop_
_entity.id
_entity.type
_entity.pdbx_description
1 polymer ?
#
loop_
_entity_poly.entity_id
_entity_poly.type
_entity_poly.pdbx_seq_one_letter_code
_entity_poly.pdbx_strand_id
1 'polypeptide(L)'
;MNLADLADILITLINFAEKGLCKIRTRYNRTETQKRILSTCVRLFIEQGYSNTSPKQIFKEADVSAGTFYHLYKSKGGVLNELIDFMFDNQFDIADQVIGSNAKPVMLYAVETAIQLALAEINENIRDIYVQVYTQPDTVAMIQEKMTKELHKLFGPYMPDCGQSDFYELEIGTSAIMRGFMAHPCDMYFTLERKIERFLSINLSIFKVPESEQQEVFEYMSKLDIRDIAMRVMHELFEALAMKFDFELSEQE
;
A
#
# COMPACT_ATOMS: atom_id res chain seq x y z
N MET A 1 8.36 -24.34 -3.54
CA MET A 1 7.11 -23.63 -3.24
C MET A 1 6.04 -24.28 -4.10
N ASN A 2 5.16 -25.07 -3.50
CA ASN A 2 4.11 -25.77 -4.26
C ASN A 2 2.93 -24.79 -4.49
N LEU A 3 1.99 -25.17 -5.36
CA LEU A 3 0.82 -24.36 -5.68
C LEU A 3 -0.09 -24.04 -4.47
N ALA A 4 0.00 -24.80 -3.38
CA ALA A 4 -0.73 -24.58 -2.13
C ALA A 4 -0.10 -23.46 -1.26
N ASP A 5 1.23 -23.28 -1.31
CA ASP A 5 1.91 -22.17 -0.60
C ASP A 5 1.57 -20.80 -1.21
N LEU A 6 1.37 -20.75 -2.54
CA LEU A 6 0.92 -19.55 -3.26
C LEU A 6 -0.55 -19.21 -2.97
N ALA A 7 -1.38 -20.23 -2.74
CA ALA A 7 -2.78 -20.06 -2.35
C ALA A 7 -2.91 -19.49 -0.93
N ASP A 8 -2.01 -19.82 0.01
CA ASP A 8 -2.04 -19.26 1.37
C ASP A 8 -1.63 -17.77 1.41
N ILE A 9 -0.70 -17.34 0.55
CA ILE A 9 -0.32 -15.92 0.40
C ILE A 9 -1.49 -15.10 -0.17
N LEU A 10 -2.20 -15.65 -1.17
CA LEU A 10 -3.42 -15.07 -1.74
C LEU A 10 -4.58 -15.05 -0.74
N ILE A 11 -4.86 -16.18 -0.07
CA ILE A 11 -5.87 -16.27 0.99
C ILE A 11 -5.56 -15.30 2.14
N THR A 12 -4.30 -14.92 2.38
CA THR A 12 -3.93 -13.96 3.43
C THR A 12 -4.11 -12.50 2.99
N LEU A 13 -3.92 -12.18 1.70
CA LEU A 13 -4.28 -10.89 1.09
C LEU A 13 -5.81 -10.73 0.96
N ILE A 14 -6.54 -11.82 0.72
CA ILE A 14 -8.01 -11.93 0.80
C ILE A 14 -8.51 -11.77 2.24
N ASN A 15 -7.90 -12.49 3.20
CA ASN A 15 -8.23 -12.35 4.62
C ASN A 15 -7.83 -10.97 5.17
N PHE A 16 -6.94 -10.23 4.52
CA PHE A 16 -6.59 -8.84 4.83
C PHE A 16 -7.71 -7.88 4.43
N ALA A 17 -8.30 -8.09 3.26
CA ALA A 17 -9.59 -7.53 2.91
C ALA A 17 -10.65 -7.92 3.96
N GLU A 18 -10.88 -9.21 4.24
CA GLU A 18 -11.96 -9.58 5.18
C GLU A 18 -11.73 -9.16 6.66
N LYS A 19 -10.53 -9.33 7.22
CA LYS A 19 -10.21 -9.05 8.64
C LYS A 19 -9.92 -7.58 8.92
N GLY A 20 -9.22 -6.89 8.02
CA GLY A 20 -9.10 -5.44 8.08
C GLY A 20 -10.50 -4.82 8.06
N LEU A 21 -11.36 -5.29 7.16
CA LEU A 21 -12.71 -4.78 7.06
C LEU A 21 -13.59 -5.17 8.27
N CYS A 22 -13.34 -6.30 8.94
CA CYS A 22 -14.00 -6.66 10.19
C CYS A 22 -13.65 -5.69 11.35
N LYS A 23 -12.40 -5.19 11.42
CA LYS A 23 -11.95 -4.19 12.42
C LYS A 23 -12.43 -2.75 12.16
N ILE A 24 -12.77 -2.36 10.91
CA ILE A 24 -13.48 -1.06 10.66
C ILE A 24 -14.75 -0.97 11.51
N ARG A 25 -15.40 -2.10 11.76
CA ARG A 25 -16.67 -2.16 12.49
C ARG A 25 -16.51 -1.81 13.97
N THR A 26 -15.32 -1.97 14.54
CA THR A 26 -15.13 -2.04 16.00
C THR A 26 -14.51 -0.80 16.66
N ARG A 27 -13.83 0.09 15.94
CA ARG A 27 -13.04 1.16 16.60
C ARG A 27 -13.76 2.50 16.84
N TYR A 28 -14.91 2.75 16.20
CA TYR A 28 -15.83 3.84 16.56
C TYR A 28 -17.16 3.60 15.83
N ASN A 29 -18.30 3.88 16.45
CA ASN A 29 -19.58 3.95 15.73
C ASN A 29 -19.49 5.09 14.69
N ARG A 30 -18.95 4.82 13.49
CA ARG A 30 -18.92 5.77 12.38
C ARG A 30 -20.36 6.15 12.05
N THR A 31 -20.61 7.45 11.94
CA THR A 31 -21.90 7.95 11.48
C THR A 31 -22.16 7.41 10.07
N GLU A 32 -23.43 7.22 9.72
CA GLU A 32 -23.80 6.78 8.37
C GLU A 32 -23.30 7.76 7.30
N THR A 33 -23.22 9.04 7.64
CA THR A 33 -22.62 10.09 6.82
C THR A 33 -21.13 9.86 6.54
N GLN A 34 -20.32 9.49 7.55
CA GLN A 34 -18.90 9.20 7.35
C GLN A 34 -18.71 7.97 6.45
N LYS A 35 -19.53 6.94 6.62
CA LYS A 35 -19.48 5.75 5.76
C LYS A 35 -19.75 6.12 4.30
N ARG A 36 -20.79 6.92 4.03
CA ARG A 36 -21.12 7.40 2.68
C ARG A 36 -19.99 8.23 2.08
N ILE A 37 -19.37 9.13 2.84
CA ILE A 37 -18.23 9.92 2.35
C ILE A 37 -17.05 8.99 1.99
N LEU A 38 -16.73 8.04 2.87
CA LEU A 38 -15.62 7.10 2.64
C LEU A 38 -15.89 6.19 1.44
N SER A 39 -17.09 5.62 1.30
CA SER A 39 -17.47 4.80 0.13
C SER A 39 -17.34 5.60 -1.16
N THR A 40 -17.89 6.82 -1.19
CA THR A 40 -17.85 7.69 -2.36
C THR A 40 -16.41 8.04 -2.72
N CYS A 41 -15.57 8.41 -1.75
CA CYS A 41 -14.17 8.71 -2.00
C CYS A 41 -13.40 7.49 -2.52
N VAL A 42 -13.57 6.32 -1.90
CA VAL A 42 -12.92 5.08 -2.34
C VAL A 42 -13.28 4.76 -3.79
N ARG A 43 -14.58 4.75 -4.11
CA ARG A 43 -15.03 4.49 -5.48
C ARG A 43 -14.45 5.50 -6.46
N LEU A 44 -14.61 6.80 -6.18
CA LEU A 44 -14.11 7.86 -7.08
C LEU A 44 -12.58 7.80 -7.26
N PHE A 45 -11.83 7.51 -6.20
CA PHE A 45 -10.37 7.41 -6.31
C PHE A 45 -9.94 6.22 -7.16
N ILE A 46 -10.66 5.10 -7.10
CA ILE A 46 -10.39 3.91 -7.92
C ILE A 46 -10.81 4.14 -9.39
N GLU A 47 -11.97 4.76 -9.62
CA GLU A 47 -12.55 4.94 -10.96
C GLU A 47 -11.84 6.00 -11.79
N GLN A 48 -11.43 7.11 -11.17
CA GLN A 48 -10.90 8.28 -11.89
C GLN A 48 -9.63 8.88 -11.27
N GLY A 49 -9.11 8.31 -10.18
CA GLY A 49 -7.93 8.80 -9.50
C GLY A 49 -8.24 9.84 -8.42
N TYR A 50 -7.33 9.99 -7.46
CA TYR A 50 -7.42 10.99 -6.41
C TYR A 50 -7.38 12.40 -7.00
N SER A 51 -6.44 12.69 -7.89
CA SER A 51 -6.19 14.02 -8.45
C SER A 51 -7.38 14.56 -9.24
N ASN A 52 -8.06 13.72 -10.02
CA ASN A 52 -9.24 14.12 -10.81
C ASN A 52 -10.52 14.22 -9.97
N THR A 53 -10.52 13.70 -8.74
CA THR A 53 -11.68 13.77 -7.85
C THR A 53 -11.75 15.11 -7.11
N SER A 54 -12.77 15.92 -7.41
CA SER A 54 -12.99 17.21 -6.74
C SER A 54 -13.82 17.07 -5.46
N PRO A 55 -13.60 17.90 -4.42
CA PRO A 55 -14.46 17.91 -3.23
C PRO A 55 -15.95 18.12 -3.56
N LYS A 56 -16.26 18.96 -4.56
CA LYS A 56 -17.64 19.19 -4.99
C LYS A 56 -18.32 17.93 -5.52
N GLN A 57 -17.57 17.09 -6.25
CA GLN A 57 -18.07 15.80 -6.72
C GLN A 57 -18.36 14.88 -5.55
N ILE A 58 -17.45 14.80 -4.56
CA ILE A 58 -17.65 14.03 -3.33
C ILE A 58 -18.92 14.50 -2.59
N PHE A 59 -19.14 15.80 -2.45
CA PHE A 59 -20.33 16.34 -1.77
C PHE A 59 -21.61 15.88 -2.46
N LYS A 60 -21.63 15.99 -3.79
CA LYS A 60 -22.79 15.61 -4.61
C LYS A 60 -23.05 14.11 -4.54
N GLU A 61 -22.02 13.28 -4.67
CA GLU A 61 -22.16 11.83 -4.77
C GLU A 61 -22.32 11.14 -3.41
N ALA A 62 -21.84 11.74 -2.31
CA ALA A 62 -22.06 11.25 -0.95
C ALA A 62 -23.36 11.77 -0.30
N ASP A 63 -24.09 12.65 -1.01
CA ASP A 63 -25.27 13.37 -0.52
C ASP A 63 -25.01 14.12 0.80
N VAL A 64 -24.01 15.01 0.77
CA VAL A 64 -23.62 15.84 1.92
C VAL A 64 -23.39 17.29 1.52
N SER A 65 -23.67 18.22 2.44
CA SER A 65 -23.28 19.61 2.25
C SER A 65 -21.76 19.79 2.39
N ALA A 66 -21.20 20.84 1.79
CA ALA A 66 -19.81 21.21 2.01
C ALA A 66 -19.51 21.43 3.50
N GLY A 67 -20.43 22.05 4.25
CA GLY A 67 -20.28 22.26 5.70
C GLY A 67 -20.23 20.94 6.48
N THR A 68 -21.08 19.98 6.12
CA THR A 68 -21.07 18.63 6.71
C THR A 68 -19.77 17.90 6.42
N PHE A 69 -19.28 17.95 5.17
CA PHE A 69 -18.00 17.35 4.82
C PHE A 69 -16.86 17.99 5.61
N TYR A 70 -16.74 19.32 5.60
CA TYR A 70 -15.64 20.02 6.26
C TYR A 70 -15.69 19.96 7.79
N HIS A 71 -16.86 19.67 8.37
CA HIS A 71 -16.98 19.36 9.80
C HIS A 71 -16.34 18.01 10.16
N LEU A 72 -16.45 17.02 9.27
CA LEU A 72 -15.91 15.66 9.47
C LEU A 72 -14.45 15.55 9.00
N TYR A 73 -14.12 16.19 7.87
CA TYR A 73 -12.85 16.09 7.18
C TYR A 73 -12.32 17.47 6.81
N LYS A 74 -11.14 17.82 7.30
CA LYS A 74 -10.52 19.12 6.98
C LYS A 74 -10.29 19.33 5.48
N SER A 75 -10.06 18.25 4.73
CA SER A 75 -9.81 18.28 3.29
C SER A 75 -10.04 16.89 2.67
N LYS A 76 -9.99 16.81 1.33
CA LYS A 76 -9.92 15.53 0.59
C LYS A 76 -8.72 14.68 1.06
N GLY A 77 -7.60 15.33 1.36
CA GLY A 77 -6.41 14.66 1.94
C GLY A 77 -6.67 14.12 3.34
N GLY A 78 -7.53 14.76 4.13
CA GLY A 78 -7.97 14.21 5.42
C GLY A 78 -8.73 12.89 5.28
N VAL A 79 -9.52 12.72 4.21
CA VAL A 79 -10.17 11.44 3.92
C VAL A 79 -9.13 10.40 3.51
N LEU A 80 -8.17 10.79 2.67
CA LEU A 80 -7.06 9.91 2.25
C LEU A 80 -6.24 9.44 3.47
N ASN A 81 -5.93 10.32 4.41
CA ASN A 81 -5.23 9.97 5.65
C ASN A 81 -5.99 8.90 6.44
N GLU A 82 -7.32 9.05 6.61
CA GLU A 82 -8.11 8.03 7.32
C GLU A 82 -8.10 6.68 6.60
N LEU A 83 -8.16 6.69 5.26
CA LEU A 83 -8.09 5.46 4.46
C LEU A 83 -6.73 4.76 4.64
N ILE A 84 -5.63 5.52 4.57
CA ILE A 84 -4.27 5.01 4.72
C ILE A 84 -3.99 4.54 6.15
N ASP A 85 -4.36 5.33 7.16
CA ASP A 85 -4.20 4.98 8.58
C ASP A 85 -4.80 3.60 8.87
N PHE A 86 -5.99 3.37 8.33
CA PHE A 86 -6.68 2.10 8.41
C PHE A 86 -5.98 0.96 7.66
N MET A 87 -5.43 1.20 6.46
CA MET A 87 -4.67 0.17 5.73
C MET A 87 -3.42 -0.25 6.52
N PHE A 88 -2.67 0.72 7.06
CA PHE A 88 -1.43 0.48 7.81
C PHE A 88 -1.66 -0.27 9.14
N ASP A 89 -2.73 0.04 9.88
CA ASP A 89 -3.05 -0.62 11.16
C ASP A 89 -3.29 -2.14 11.01
N ASN A 90 -3.51 -2.62 9.78
CA ASN A 90 -3.72 -4.04 9.48
C ASN A 90 -2.53 -4.69 8.75
N GLN A 91 -1.55 -3.91 8.27
CA GLN A 91 -0.48 -4.35 7.39
C GLN A 91 0.57 -5.25 8.06
N PHE A 92 0.83 -5.05 9.37
CA PHE A 92 1.93 -5.72 10.08
C PHE A 92 1.54 -7.01 10.81
N ASP A 93 0.25 -7.27 11.03
CA ASP A 93 -0.26 -8.57 11.54
C ASP A 93 -0.11 -9.70 10.48
N ILE A 94 0.20 -9.32 9.23
CA ILE A 94 0.17 -10.14 8.01
C ILE A 94 1.55 -10.71 7.67
N ALA A 95 2.59 -9.89 7.86
CA ALA A 95 4.00 -10.22 7.71
C ALA A 95 4.39 -11.54 8.38
N ASP A 96 3.93 -11.72 9.62
CA ASP A 96 4.20 -12.90 10.44
C ASP A 96 3.39 -14.15 10.00
N GLN A 97 2.33 -13.98 9.19
CA GLN A 97 1.41 -15.05 8.76
C GLN A 97 1.70 -15.55 7.32
N VAL A 98 2.12 -14.67 6.41
CA VAL A 98 2.27 -14.96 4.96
C VAL A 98 3.44 -15.87 4.63
N ILE A 99 4.55 -15.72 5.33
CA ILE A 99 5.80 -16.36 4.93
C ILE A 99 6.18 -17.54 5.84
N GLY A 100 5.29 -17.86 6.78
CA GLY A 100 5.58 -18.66 7.95
C GLY A 100 6.52 -17.90 8.90
N SER A 101 6.50 -18.27 10.17
CA SER A 101 7.36 -17.71 11.23
C SER A 101 8.88 -17.89 11.00
N ASN A 102 9.29 -18.40 9.83
CA ASN A 102 10.67 -18.74 9.47
C ASN A 102 11.22 -18.00 8.24
N ALA A 103 10.45 -17.18 7.53
CA ALA A 103 11.03 -16.46 6.41
C ALA A 103 11.88 -15.29 6.85
N LYS A 104 12.93 -15.02 6.06
CA LYS A 104 13.82 -13.90 6.34
C LYS A 104 13.05 -12.58 6.18
N PRO A 105 13.14 -11.65 7.16
CA PRO A 105 12.57 -10.30 7.09
C PRO A 105 12.80 -9.56 5.76
N VAL A 106 13.97 -9.77 5.14
CA VAL A 106 14.33 -9.17 3.85
C VAL A 106 13.41 -9.60 2.69
N MET A 107 12.93 -10.85 2.69
CA MET A 107 12.06 -11.38 1.63
C MET A 107 10.67 -10.75 1.71
N LEU A 108 10.18 -10.51 2.93
CA LEU A 108 8.90 -9.83 3.14
C LEU A 108 8.90 -8.44 2.51
N TYR A 109 9.89 -7.64 2.87
CA TYR A 109 10.05 -6.29 2.34
C TYR A 109 10.14 -6.30 0.82
N ALA A 110 10.87 -7.26 0.25
CA ALA A 110 11.04 -7.37 -1.19
C ALA A 110 9.74 -7.69 -1.93
N VAL A 111 8.97 -8.67 -1.46
CA VAL A 111 7.69 -9.05 -2.06
C VAL A 111 6.66 -7.92 -1.92
N GLU A 112 6.55 -7.35 -0.72
CA GLU A 112 5.58 -6.29 -0.43
C GLU A 112 5.79 -5.06 -1.33
N THR A 113 7.02 -4.55 -1.39
CA THR A 113 7.34 -3.37 -2.20
C THR A 113 7.24 -3.66 -3.70
N ALA A 114 7.56 -4.89 -4.13
CA ALA A 114 7.37 -5.30 -5.51
C ALA A 114 5.88 -5.34 -5.92
N ILE A 115 4.99 -5.81 -5.05
CA ILE A 115 3.54 -5.78 -5.27
C ILE A 115 3.05 -4.32 -5.38
N GLN A 116 3.49 -3.45 -4.48
CA GLN A 116 3.10 -2.03 -4.52
C GLN A 116 3.55 -1.34 -5.83
N LEU A 117 4.79 -1.60 -6.29
CA LEU A 117 5.29 -1.11 -7.58
C LEU A 117 4.50 -1.69 -8.76
N ALA A 118 4.14 -2.97 -8.71
CA ALA A 118 3.35 -3.62 -9.74
C ALA A 118 1.91 -3.09 -9.80
N LEU A 119 1.26 -2.87 -8.66
CA LEU A 119 -0.08 -2.25 -8.58
C LEU A 119 -0.08 -0.85 -9.19
N ALA A 120 0.93 -0.04 -8.88
CA ALA A 120 1.13 1.27 -9.49
C ALA A 120 1.47 1.19 -10.99
N GLU A 121 1.91 0.05 -11.50
CA GLU A 121 2.13 -0.13 -12.93
C GLU A 121 0.85 -0.54 -13.66
N ILE A 122 0.06 -1.43 -13.06
CA ILE A 122 -1.13 -2.04 -13.67
C ILE A 122 -2.29 -1.05 -13.79
N ASN A 123 -2.43 -0.10 -12.85
CA ASN A 123 -3.56 0.83 -12.85
C ASN A 123 -3.12 2.28 -12.54
N GLU A 124 -3.42 3.20 -13.45
CA GLU A 124 -3.01 4.61 -13.33
C GLU A 124 -3.72 5.38 -12.21
N ASN A 125 -4.95 5.02 -11.88
CA ASN A 125 -5.68 5.63 -10.77
C ASN A 125 -5.09 5.18 -9.43
N ILE A 126 -4.72 3.90 -9.33
CA ILE A 126 -3.98 3.36 -8.17
C ILE A 126 -2.61 4.02 -8.06
N ARG A 127 -1.89 4.19 -9.18
CA ARG A 127 -0.63 4.95 -9.22
C ARG A 127 -0.81 6.36 -8.68
N ASP A 128 -1.83 7.08 -9.15
CA ASP A 128 -2.11 8.44 -8.70
C ASP A 128 -2.36 8.47 -7.18
N ILE A 129 -3.14 7.54 -6.63
CA ILE A 129 -3.33 7.43 -5.17
C ILE A 129 -1.99 7.26 -4.46
N TYR A 130 -1.18 6.27 -4.84
CA TYR A 130 0.12 6.03 -4.20
C TYR A 130 1.04 7.26 -4.27
N VAL A 131 1.16 7.88 -5.44
CA VAL A 131 1.97 9.09 -5.61
C VAL A 131 1.49 10.21 -4.71
N GLN A 132 0.18 10.40 -4.57
CA GLN A 132 -0.40 11.43 -3.70
C GLN A 132 -0.16 11.13 -2.23
N VAL A 133 -0.29 9.86 -1.83
CA VAL A 133 -0.01 9.39 -0.47
C VAL A 133 1.42 9.74 -0.03
N TYR A 134 2.41 9.55 -0.90
CA TYR A 134 3.80 9.93 -0.61
C TYR A 134 4.14 11.40 -0.91
N THR A 135 3.19 12.20 -1.43
CA THR A 135 3.40 13.63 -1.75
C THR A 135 2.82 14.56 -0.68
N GLN A 136 1.67 14.21 -0.10
CA GLN A 136 0.98 15.07 0.86
C GLN A 136 1.73 15.07 2.21
N PRO A 137 2.14 16.24 2.75
CA PRO A 137 3.00 16.31 3.93
C PRO A 137 2.45 15.56 5.16
N ASP A 138 1.17 15.74 5.47
CA ASP A 138 0.54 15.08 6.62
C ASP A 138 0.45 13.56 6.43
N THR A 139 0.18 13.11 5.20
CA THR A 139 0.04 11.68 4.88
C THR A 139 1.40 10.97 4.92
N VAL A 140 2.41 11.55 4.28
CA VAL A 140 3.74 10.94 4.21
C VAL A 140 4.42 10.94 5.58
N ALA A 141 4.25 11.98 6.40
CA ALA A 141 4.77 12.01 7.77
C ALA A 141 4.16 10.89 8.63
N MET A 142 2.84 10.66 8.52
CA MET A 142 2.16 9.57 9.20
C MET A 142 2.70 8.20 8.78
N ILE A 143 2.94 7.99 7.47
CA ILE A 143 3.53 6.75 6.95
C ILE A 143 4.95 6.56 7.48
N GLN A 144 5.79 7.59 7.41
CA GLN A 144 7.17 7.52 7.85
C GLN A 144 7.26 7.16 9.33
N GLU A 145 6.40 7.75 10.17
CA GLU A 145 6.32 7.41 11.61
C GLU A 145 5.95 5.93 11.83
N LYS A 146 4.97 5.41 11.08
CA LYS A 146 4.55 4.00 11.18
C LYS A 146 5.63 3.05 10.67
N MET A 147 6.20 3.32 9.50
CA MET A 147 7.21 2.48 8.84
C MET A 147 8.52 2.44 9.60
N THR A 148 8.90 3.51 10.30
CA THR A 148 10.16 3.57 11.06
C THR A 148 10.31 2.39 12.02
N LYS A 149 9.25 2.05 12.76
CA LYS A 149 9.26 0.93 13.72
C LYS A 149 9.50 -0.40 13.03
N GLU A 150 8.88 -0.58 11.87
CA GLU A 150 8.88 -1.83 11.12
C GLU A 150 10.19 -2.02 10.38
N LEU A 151 10.72 -0.97 9.74
CA LEU A 151 12.04 -1.00 9.15
C LEU A 151 13.12 -1.27 10.19
N HIS A 152 13.02 -0.66 11.38
CA HIS A 152 13.94 -0.96 12.47
C HIS A 152 13.82 -2.42 12.94
N LYS A 153 12.60 -2.98 13.03
CA LYS A 153 12.37 -4.39 13.36
C LYS A 153 12.99 -5.32 12.31
N LEU A 154 12.78 -5.03 11.03
CA LEU A 154 13.22 -5.87 9.91
C LEU A 154 14.74 -5.78 9.68
N PHE A 155 15.31 -4.60 9.80
CA PHE A 155 16.68 -4.32 9.36
C PHE A 155 17.67 -3.97 10.48
N GLY A 156 17.20 -3.75 11.72
CA GLY A 156 18.04 -3.54 12.90
C GLY A 156 19.15 -4.59 13.07
N PRO A 157 18.92 -5.89 12.83
CA PRO A 157 19.98 -6.90 12.86
C PRO A 157 21.15 -6.66 11.89
N TYR A 158 20.92 -5.97 10.77
CA TYR A 158 21.98 -5.61 9.80
C TYR A 158 22.68 -4.28 10.17
N MET A 159 22.10 -3.50 11.09
CA MET A 159 22.54 -2.15 11.45
C MET A 159 22.56 -1.97 12.98
N PRO A 160 23.37 -2.75 13.73
CA PRO A 160 23.31 -2.82 15.20
C PRO A 160 23.66 -1.51 15.92
N ASP A 161 24.38 -0.60 15.26
CA ASP A 161 24.76 0.72 15.80
C ASP A 161 23.69 1.80 15.54
N CYS A 162 22.61 1.48 14.82
CA CYS A 162 21.55 2.41 14.47
C CYS A 162 20.35 2.26 15.41
N GLY A 163 19.86 3.38 15.93
CA GLY A 163 18.63 3.45 16.69
C GLY A 163 17.41 3.78 15.83
N GLN A 164 16.25 3.89 16.47
CA GLN A 164 15.00 4.20 15.78
C GLN A 164 15.00 5.56 15.05
N SER A 165 15.72 6.56 15.58
CA SER A 165 15.88 7.86 14.92
C SER A 165 16.64 7.74 13.59
N ASP A 166 17.66 6.90 13.52
CA ASP A 166 18.39 6.65 12.27
C ASP A 166 17.47 6.01 11.22
N PHE A 167 16.63 5.05 11.64
CA PHE A 167 15.62 4.44 10.76
C PHE A 167 14.56 5.43 10.29
N TYR A 168 14.20 6.42 11.10
CA TYR A 168 13.30 7.49 10.69
C TYR A 168 13.93 8.37 9.59
N GLU A 169 15.20 8.75 9.75
CA GLU A 169 15.94 9.52 8.75
C GLU A 169 16.09 8.74 7.43
N LEU A 170 16.37 7.44 7.52
CA LEU A 170 16.41 6.56 6.36
C LEU A 170 15.04 6.44 5.68
N GLU A 171 13.96 6.34 6.46
CA GLU A 171 12.61 6.20 5.92
C GLU A 171 12.14 7.44 5.16
N ILE A 172 12.59 8.63 5.54
CA ILE A 172 12.39 9.85 4.72
C ILE A 172 12.98 9.65 3.31
N GLY A 173 14.15 9.03 3.21
CA GLY A 173 14.79 8.72 1.94
C GLY A 173 14.12 7.58 1.18
N THR A 174 13.83 6.45 1.83
CA THR A 174 13.26 5.26 1.17
C THR A 174 11.82 5.48 0.71
N SER A 175 11.01 6.24 1.45
CA SER A 175 9.68 6.68 1.00
C SER A 175 9.75 7.59 -0.23
N ALA A 176 10.77 8.45 -0.33
CA ALA A 176 10.98 9.28 -1.52
C ALA A 176 11.41 8.45 -2.75
N ILE A 177 12.24 7.42 -2.56
CA ILE A 177 12.58 6.47 -3.62
C ILE A 177 11.32 5.74 -4.11
N MET A 178 10.48 5.27 -3.19
CA MET A 178 9.23 4.59 -3.52
C MET A 178 8.31 5.47 -4.37
N ARG A 179 8.06 6.70 -3.90
CA ARG A 179 7.31 7.71 -4.66
C ARG A 179 7.90 7.94 -6.05
N GLY A 180 9.22 8.12 -6.14
CA GLY A 180 9.90 8.41 -7.40
C GLY A 180 9.74 7.29 -8.42
N PHE A 181 9.87 6.03 -7.99
CA PHE A 181 9.70 4.86 -8.84
C PHE A 181 8.24 4.65 -9.27
N MET A 182 7.27 4.91 -8.38
CA MET A 182 5.84 4.85 -8.71
C MET A 182 5.39 5.96 -9.66
N ALA A 183 5.95 7.16 -9.53
CA ALA A 183 5.58 8.30 -10.36
C ALA A 183 6.03 8.16 -11.83
N HIS A 184 6.95 7.24 -12.13
CA HIS A 184 7.45 7.01 -13.48
C HIS A 184 6.89 5.68 -14.03
N PRO A 185 5.91 5.71 -14.96
CA PRO A 185 5.38 4.50 -15.61
C PRO A 185 6.50 3.69 -16.28
N CYS A 186 6.32 2.38 -16.43
CA CYS A 186 7.29 1.58 -17.18
C CYS A 186 7.32 1.97 -18.65
N ASP A 187 8.52 1.85 -19.23
CA ASP A 187 8.74 2.04 -20.66
C ASP A 187 9.67 0.95 -21.20
N MET A 188 10.11 1.10 -22.45
CA MET A 188 10.98 0.12 -23.11
C MET A 188 12.37 -0.03 -22.47
N TYR A 189 12.82 0.93 -21.67
CA TYR A 189 14.11 0.91 -20.97
C TYR A 189 13.96 0.50 -19.50
N PHE A 190 12.85 0.90 -18.88
CA PHE A 190 12.56 0.71 -17.46
C PHE A 190 11.32 -0.16 -17.24
N THR A 191 11.45 -1.43 -17.62
CA THR A 191 10.41 -2.45 -17.41
C THR A 191 10.13 -2.69 -15.92
N LEU A 192 9.02 -3.35 -15.59
CA LEU A 192 8.64 -3.62 -14.20
C LEU A 192 9.71 -4.45 -13.47
N GLU A 193 10.30 -5.44 -14.14
CA GLU A 193 11.38 -6.28 -13.61
C GLU A 193 12.59 -5.43 -13.25
N ARG A 194 13.02 -4.55 -14.18
CA ARG A 194 14.14 -3.63 -13.96
C ARG A 194 13.84 -2.62 -12.86
N LYS A 195 12.60 -2.13 -12.79
CA LYS A 195 12.13 -1.21 -11.75
C LYS A 195 12.20 -1.86 -10.37
N ILE A 196 11.67 -3.07 -10.22
CA ILE A 196 11.72 -3.83 -8.97
C ILE A 196 13.17 -4.15 -8.60
N GLU A 197 13.97 -4.68 -9.52
CA GLU A 197 15.37 -5.04 -9.26
C GLU A 197 16.19 -3.81 -8.80
N ARG A 198 16.05 -2.65 -9.48
CA ARG A 198 16.72 -1.42 -9.07
C ARG A 198 16.21 -0.89 -7.74
N PHE A 199 14.90 -0.91 -7.52
CA PHE A 199 14.31 -0.46 -6.26
C PHE A 199 14.88 -1.28 -5.09
N LEU A 200 14.85 -2.61 -5.21
CA LEU A 200 15.34 -3.51 -4.18
C LEU A 200 16.85 -3.39 -3.97
N SER A 201 17.65 -3.33 -5.04
CA SER A 201 19.09 -3.16 -4.92
C SER A 201 19.47 -1.87 -4.18
N ILE A 202 18.77 -0.76 -4.42
CA ILE A 202 19.01 0.51 -3.73
C ILE A 202 18.62 0.39 -2.25
N ASN A 203 17.39 -0.02 -1.96
CA ASN A 203 16.87 -0.05 -0.58
C ASN A 203 17.59 -1.09 0.30
N LEU A 204 17.83 -2.30 -0.21
CA LEU A 204 18.56 -3.31 0.56
C LEU A 204 20.01 -2.91 0.85
N SER A 205 20.63 -2.13 -0.04
CA SER A 205 21.96 -1.56 0.20
C SER A 205 21.93 -0.45 1.26
N ILE A 206 20.89 0.40 1.27
CA ILE A 206 20.67 1.41 2.33
C ILE A 206 20.60 0.72 3.70
N PHE A 207 19.89 -0.40 3.79
CA PHE A 207 19.76 -1.19 5.02
C PHE A 207 20.93 -2.16 5.29
N LYS A 208 22.03 -2.03 4.54
CA LYS A 208 23.27 -2.83 4.69
C LYS A 208 23.05 -4.35 4.63
N VAL A 209 22.05 -4.81 3.90
CA VAL A 209 21.83 -6.25 3.68
C VAL A 209 23.00 -6.82 2.86
N PRO A 210 23.63 -7.94 3.28
CA PRO A 210 24.76 -8.54 2.58
C PRO A 210 24.42 -8.91 1.14
N GLU A 211 25.38 -8.75 0.21
CA GLU A 211 25.18 -9.05 -1.22
C GLU A 211 24.71 -10.48 -1.47
N SER A 212 25.17 -11.45 -0.67
CA SER A 212 24.71 -12.84 -0.77
C SER A 212 23.21 -12.98 -0.48
N GLU A 213 22.68 -12.25 0.50
CA GLU A 213 21.25 -12.27 0.81
C GLU A 213 20.43 -11.46 -0.21
N GLN A 214 20.98 -10.36 -0.75
CA GLN A 214 20.34 -9.64 -1.87
C GLN A 214 20.20 -10.55 -3.10
N GLN A 215 21.22 -11.35 -3.39
CA GLN A 215 21.20 -12.31 -4.51
C GLN A 215 20.13 -13.39 -4.31
N GLU A 216 19.99 -13.92 -3.08
CA GLU A 216 18.90 -14.84 -2.74
C GLU A 216 17.52 -14.21 -3.00
N VAL A 217 17.34 -12.94 -2.63
CA VAL A 217 16.10 -12.18 -2.89
C VAL A 217 15.85 -12.07 -4.39
N PHE A 218 16.83 -11.67 -5.20
CA PHE A 218 16.64 -11.54 -6.64
C PHE A 218 16.32 -12.88 -7.32
N GLU A 219 16.98 -13.96 -6.91
CA GLU A 219 16.68 -15.30 -7.39
C GLU A 219 15.27 -15.76 -7.03
N TYR A 220 14.79 -15.40 -5.83
CA TYR A 220 13.41 -15.68 -5.43
C TYR A 220 12.42 -14.85 -6.25
N MET A 221 12.63 -13.53 -6.35
CA MET A 221 11.76 -12.62 -7.09
C MET A 221 11.65 -12.98 -8.58
N SER A 222 12.74 -13.45 -9.20
CA SER A 222 12.73 -13.87 -10.61
C SER A 222 11.82 -15.06 -10.92
N LYS A 223 11.42 -15.82 -9.89
CA LYS A 223 10.53 -16.99 -10.02
C LYS A 223 9.06 -16.63 -9.81
N LEU A 224 8.77 -15.41 -9.37
CA LEU A 224 7.40 -14.94 -9.13
C LEU A 224 6.85 -14.27 -10.38
N ASP A 225 5.58 -14.54 -10.69
CA ASP A 225 4.82 -13.68 -11.59
C ASP A 225 4.21 -12.54 -10.78
N ILE A 226 4.99 -11.47 -10.59
CA ILE A 226 4.58 -10.33 -9.77
C ILE A 226 3.37 -9.60 -10.35
N ARG A 227 3.18 -9.63 -11.67
CA ARG A 227 2.02 -9.00 -12.32
C ARG A 227 0.75 -9.77 -12.00
N ASP A 228 0.78 -11.09 -12.15
CA ASP A 228 -0.34 -11.97 -11.81
C ASP A 228 -0.71 -11.87 -10.32
N ILE A 229 0.30 -11.83 -9.43
CA ILE A 229 0.07 -11.59 -8.00
C ILE A 229 -0.61 -10.22 -7.79
N ALA A 230 -0.08 -9.15 -8.37
CA ALA A 230 -0.64 -7.81 -8.19
C ALA A 230 -2.05 -7.66 -8.80
N MET A 231 -2.34 -8.31 -9.93
CA MET A 231 -3.68 -8.35 -10.52
C MET A 231 -4.68 -9.03 -9.57
N ARG A 232 -4.34 -10.19 -9.00
CA ARG A 232 -5.20 -10.85 -8.01
C ARG A 232 -5.43 -9.99 -6.77
N VAL A 233 -4.37 -9.39 -6.22
CA VAL A 233 -4.48 -8.48 -5.08
C VAL A 233 -5.40 -7.29 -5.39
N MET A 234 -5.31 -6.74 -6.60
CA MET A 234 -6.19 -5.65 -7.03
C MET A 234 -7.65 -6.09 -7.10
N HIS A 235 -7.93 -7.24 -7.71
CA HIS A 235 -9.29 -7.80 -7.78
C HIS A 235 -9.88 -8.04 -6.40
N GLU A 236 -9.13 -8.67 -5.50
CA GLU A 236 -9.57 -8.96 -4.14
C GLU A 236 -9.81 -7.68 -3.33
N LEU A 237 -8.92 -6.68 -3.46
CA LEU A 237 -9.10 -5.37 -2.86
C LEU A 237 -10.41 -4.73 -3.36
N PHE A 238 -10.65 -4.78 -4.66
CA PHE A 238 -11.83 -4.21 -5.29
C PHE A 238 -13.12 -4.90 -4.86
N GLU A 239 -13.15 -6.23 -4.84
CA GLU A 239 -14.29 -7.00 -4.33
C GLU A 239 -14.59 -6.67 -2.87
N ALA A 240 -13.54 -6.58 -2.05
CA ALA A 240 -13.69 -6.29 -0.63
C ALA A 240 -14.20 -4.86 -0.38
N LEU A 241 -13.75 -3.90 -1.19
CA LEU A 241 -14.24 -2.53 -1.14
C LEU A 241 -15.69 -2.45 -1.63
N ALA A 242 -16.04 -3.13 -2.73
CA ALA A 242 -17.41 -3.19 -3.26
C ALA A 242 -18.39 -3.79 -2.25
N MET A 243 -18.07 -4.95 -1.66
CA MET A 243 -18.90 -5.59 -0.62
C MET A 243 -19.11 -4.71 0.60
N LYS A 244 -18.12 -3.89 0.96
CA LYS A 244 -18.17 -3.10 2.18
C LYS A 244 -18.89 -1.77 2.04
N PHE A 245 -18.62 -1.11 0.93
CA PHE A 245 -19.05 0.26 0.68
C PHE A 245 -20.28 0.32 -0.22
N ASP A 246 -20.86 -0.86 -0.53
CA ASP A 246 -22.11 -1.05 -1.28
C ASP A 246 -22.11 -0.25 -2.59
N PHE A 247 -21.02 -0.41 -3.36
CA PHE A 247 -20.89 0.21 -4.67
C PHE A 247 -20.52 -0.82 -5.73
N GLU A 248 -21.11 -0.67 -6.91
CA GLU A 248 -20.76 -1.45 -8.11
C GLU A 248 -19.54 -0.80 -8.76
N LEU A 249 -18.49 -1.59 -9.00
CA LEU A 249 -17.39 -1.18 -9.85
C LEU A 249 -17.88 -1.25 -11.30
N SER A 250 -17.79 -0.15 -12.05
CA SER A 250 -18.02 -0.21 -13.49
C SER A 250 -16.98 -1.14 -14.11
N GLU A 251 -17.41 -2.20 -14.80
CA GLU A 251 -16.52 -3.01 -15.64
C GLU A 251 -15.83 -2.07 -16.63
N GLN A 252 -14.51 -1.91 -16.49
CA GLN A 252 -13.70 -1.18 -17.46
C GLN A 252 -13.49 -2.12 -18.67
N GLU A 253 -14.04 -1.73 -19.82
CA GLU A 253 -13.81 -2.36 -21.14
C GLU A 253 -12.33 -2.31 -21.58
#